data_AF-A0A914YHK3-F1
#
_entry.id   AF-A0A914YHK3-F1
#
_cell.length_a   1.000
_cell.length_b   1.000
_cell.length_c   1.000
_cell.angle_alpha   90.00
_cell.angle_beta   90.00
_cell.angle_gamma   90.00
#
_symmetry.space_group_name_H-M   'P 1'
#
loop_
_entity.id
_entity.type
_entity.pdbx_description
1 polymer ?
#
loop_
_entity_poly.entity_id
_entity_poly.type
_entity_poly.pdbx_seq_one_letter_code
_entity_poly.pdbx_strand_id
1 'polypeptide(L)'
;MQRVTRYPLLVYAILERVPQNSEIQRIAAKALLLANHVVRNCNEGARRMERTEQLLDIERRLIYKTADLKRIPLVTSGRYVVKNGQVLQIYERRAKGLLQTKQKTRNLYLFLFSDMLLIAKKRV
;
A
#
# COMPACT_ATOMS: atom_id res chain seq x y z
N MET A 1 16.47 2.82 10.95
CA MET A 1 15.76 1.65 11.53
C MET A 1 16.64 0.56 12.14
N GLN A 2 17.95 0.46 11.81
CA GLN A 2 18.79 -0.67 12.25
C GLN A 2 18.84 -0.93 13.77
N ARG A 3 18.72 0.11 14.61
CA ARG A 3 18.85 -0.04 16.07
C ARG A 3 17.68 -0.81 16.70
N VAL A 4 16.44 -0.50 16.31
CA VAL A 4 15.25 -1.17 16.89
C VAL A 4 15.17 -2.63 16.46
N THR A 5 15.56 -2.93 15.21
CA THR A 5 15.57 -4.31 14.68
C THR A 5 16.70 -5.17 15.24
N ARG A 6 17.78 -4.56 15.76
CA ARG A 6 18.89 -5.29 16.39
C ARG A 6 18.57 -5.73 17.83
N TYR A 7 17.66 -5.04 18.51
CA TYR A 7 17.34 -5.31 19.91
C TYR A 7 16.81 -6.74 20.15
N PRO A 8 15.84 -7.28 19.38
CA PRO A 8 15.42 -8.67 19.53
C PRO A 8 16.56 -9.69 19.35
N LEU A 9 17.51 -9.43 18.45
CA LEU A 9 18.66 -10.32 18.21
C LEU A 9 19.59 -10.41 19.42
N LEU A 10 19.82 -9.28 20.09
CA LEU A 10 20.62 -9.25 21.31
C LEU A 10 19.92 -9.97 22.46
N VAL A 11 18.61 -9.78 22.62
CA VAL A 11 17.82 -10.47 23.65
C VAL A 11 17.76 -11.97 23.38
N TYR A 12 17.66 -12.39 22.11
CA TYR A 12 17.75 -13.78 21.71
C TYR A 12 19.11 -14.39 22.08
N ALA A 13 20.21 -13.69 21.80
CA ALA A 13 21.55 -14.14 22.17
C ALA A 13 21.74 -14.29 23.70
N ILE A 14 21.08 -13.45 24.50
CA ILE A 14 21.02 -13.60 25.96
C ILE A 14 20.23 -14.85 26.33
N LEU A 15 19.03 -15.02 25.76
CA LEU A 15 18.15 -16.17 26.02
C LEU A 15 18.84 -17.52 25.76
N GLU A 16 19.70 -17.60 24.73
CA GLU A 16 20.48 -18.82 24.44
C GLU A 16 21.57 -19.13 25.48
N ARG A 17 21.99 -18.15 26.27
CA ARG A 17 23.11 -18.28 27.22
C ARG A 17 22.68 -18.42 28.68
N VAL A 18 21.40 -18.23 29.00
CA VAL A 18 20.90 -18.37 30.37
C VAL A 18 20.60 -19.84 30.73
N PRO A 19 20.78 -20.23 32.01
CA PRO A 19 20.45 -21.58 32.47
C PRO A 19 18.98 -21.92 32.20
N GLN A 20 18.73 -23.16 31.76
CA GLN A 20 17.38 -23.66 31.54
C GLN A 20 16.57 -23.71 32.84
N ASN A 21 15.26 -23.50 32.74
CA ASN A 21 14.31 -23.47 33.85
C ASN A 21 14.60 -22.39 34.92
N SER A 22 15.46 -21.42 34.60
CA SER A 22 15.73 -20.28 35.48
C SER A 22 14.70 -19.18 35.32
N GLU A 23 14.50 -18.38 36.36
CA GLU A 23 13.67 -17.18 36.28
C GLU A 23 14.20 -16.20 35.20
N ILE A 24 15.51 -16.11 35.04
CA ILE A 24 16.15 -15.24 34.05
C ILE A 24 15.81 -15.71 32.63
N GLN A 25 15.75 -17.02 32.37
CA GLN A 25 15.29 -17.56 31.08
C GLN A 25 13.86 -17.12 30.77
N ARG A 26 12.95 -17.23 31.75
CA ARG A 26 11.55 -16.80 31.60
C ARG A 26 11.45 -15.30 31.31
N ILE A 27 12.24 -14.48 32.00
CA ILE A 27 12.29 -13.03 31.79
C ILE A 27 12.84 -12.71 30.39
N ALA A 28 13.94 -13.36 29.98
CA ALA A 28 14.55 -13.16 28.67
C ALA A 28 13.60 -13.56 27.53
N ALA A 29 12.86 -14.66 27.68
CA ALA A 29 11.84 -15.07 26.71
C ALA A 29 10.70 -14.04 26.59
N LYS A 30 10.22 -13.51 27.72
CA LYS A 30 9.21 -12.43 27.73
C LYS A 30 9.76 -11.16 27.08
N ALA A 31 11.00 -10.78 27.40
CA ALA A 31 11.66 -9.62 26.81
C ALA A 31 11.81 -9.76 25.29
N LEU A 32 12.15 -10.95 24.79
CA LEU A 32 12.25 -11.23 23.35
C LEU A 32 10.90 -11.07 22.65
N LEU A 33 9.81 -11.58 23.26
CA LEU A 33 8.46 -11.44 22.72
C LEU A 33 8.06 -9.96 22.61
N LEU A 34 8.31 -9.16 23.65
CA LEU A 34 8.01 -7.73 23.66
C LEU A 34 8.89 -6.96 22.67
N ALA A 35 10.18 -7.29 22.57
CA ALA A 35 11.09 -6.68 21.61
C ALA A 35 10.61 -6.92 20.17
N ASN A 36 10.22 -8.16 19.84
CA ASN A 36 9.65 -8.49 18.53
C ASN A 36 8.31 -7.79 18.28
N HIS A 37 7.48 -7.59 19.31
CA HIS A 37 6.24 -6.82 19.19
C HIS A 37 6.52 -5.34 18.84
N VAL A 38 7.49 -4.70 19.49
CA VAL A 38 7.89 -3.32 19.18
C VAL A 38 8.37 -3.19 17.74
N VAL A 39 9.25 -4.10 17.30
CA VAL A 39 9.76 -4.08 15.90
C VAL A 39 8.62 -4.21 14.90
N ARG A 40 7.67 -5.13 15.14
CA ARG A 40 6.48 -5.28 14.29
C ARG A 40 5.66 -3.99 14.22
N ASN A 41 5.40 -3.35 15.35
CA ASN A 41 4.65 -2.10 15.39
C ASN A 41 5.36 -0.95 14.64
N CYS A 42 6.68 -0.84 14.79
CA CYS A 42 7.45 0.15 14.03
C CYS A 42 7.38 -0.13 12.51
N ASN A 43 7.47 -1.39 12.10
CA ASN A 43 7.39 -1.76 10.70
C ASN A 43 5.99 -1.47 10.11
N GLU A 44 4.93 -1.77 10.85
CA GLU A 44 3.56 -1.44 10.42
C GLU A 44 3.32 0.07 10.39
N GLY A 45 3.88 0.82 11.34
CA GLY A 45 3.86 2.29 11.32
C GLY A 45 4.55 2.86 10.07
N ALA A 46 5.76 2.38 9.76
CA ALA A 46 6.50 2.78 8.57
C ALA A 46 5.73 2.45 7.28
N ARG A 47 5.20 1.23 7.17
CA ARG A 47 4.38 0.79 6.03
C ARG A 47 3.12 1.65 5.86
N ARG A 48 2.47 2.03 6.97
CA ARG A 48 1.29 2.91 6.95
C ARG A 48 1.64 4.32 6.47
N MET A 49 2.79 4.85 6.89
CA MET A 49 3.27 6.15 6.46
C MET A 49 3.57 6.15 4.96
N GLU A 50 4.33 5.15 4.48
CA GLU A 50 4.65 5.00 3.05
C GLU A 50 3.39 4.92 2.18
N ARG A 51 2.40 4.13 2.59
CA ARG A 51 1.09 4.05 1.91
C ARG A 51 0.39 5.41 1.88
N THR A 52 0.41 6.15 2.98
CA THR A 52 -0.19 7.49 3.08
C THR A 52 0.51 8.48 2.17
N GLU A 53 1.84 8.47 2.12
CA GLU A 53 2.63 9.31 1.22
C GLU A 53 2.33 9.03 -0.25
N GLN A 54 2.21 7.74 -0.64
CA GLN A 54 1.81 7.37 -2.00
C GLN A 54 0.42 7.90 -2.36
N LEU A 55 -0.56 7.81 -1.45
CA LEU A 55 -1.90 8.36 -1.68
C LEU A 55 -1.87 9.89 -1.84
N LEU A 56 -1.08 10.58 -1.00
CA LEU A 56 -0.89 12.03 -1.08
C LEU A 56 -0.25 12.46 -2.39
N ASP A 57 0.77 11.73 -2.89
CA ASP A 57 1.39 12.03 -4.20
C ASP A 57 0.37 11.91 -5.33
N ILE A 58 -0.42 10.83 -5.34
CA ILE A 58 -1.46 10.63 -6.35
C ILE A 58 -2.51 11.73 -6.28
N GLU A 59 -3.00 12.06 -5.08
CA GLU A 59 -4.01 13.10 -4.88
C GLU A 59 -3.55 14.47 -5.40
N ARG A 60 -2.30 14.85 -5.14
CA ARG A 60 -1.72 16.11 -5.65
C ARG A 60 -1.63 16.15 -7.19
N ARG A 61 -1.45 14.99 -7.83
CA ARG A 61 -1.28 14.88 -9.29
C ARG A 61 -2.59 14.76 -10.04
N LEU A 62 -3.68 14.40 -9.37
CA LEU A 62 -4.98 14.25 -10.00
C LEU A 62 -5.64 15.60 -10.29
N ILE A 63 -6.15 15.73 -11.52
CA ILE A 63 -6.87 16.91 -11.99
C ILE A 63 -8.30 16.49 -12.32
N TYR A 64 -9.26 17.00 -11.54
CA TYR A 64 -10.69 16.83 -11.78
C TYR A 64 -11.15 17.91 -12.76
N LYS A 65 -11.30 17.55 -14.03
CA LYS A 65 -11.50 18.52 -15.13
C LYS A 65 -12.87 19.17 -15.17
N THR A 66 -13.88 18.51 -14.64
CA THR A 66 -15.27 18.92 -14.78
C THR A 66 -15.90 19.04 -13.40
N ALA A 67 -16.79 20.02 -13.21
CA ALA A 67 -17.39 20.32 -11.90
C ALA A 67 -18.36 19.23 -11.40
N ASP A 68 -18.86 18.37 -12.29
CA ASP A 68 -19.69 17.20 -12.00
C ASP A 68 -18.87 16.02 -11.42
N LEU A 69 -17.56 15.97 -11.68
CA LEU A 69 -16.66 15.00 -11.08
C LEU A 69 -16.44 15.34 -9.60
N LYS A 70 -17.19 14.66 -8.74
CA LYS A 70 -16.98 14.73 -7.28
C LYS A 70 -15.55 14.33 -6.95
N ARG A 71 -14.85 15.20 -6.20
CA ARG A 71 -13.55 14.86 -5.62
C ARG A 71 -13.73 13.66 -4.71
N ILE A 72 -12.91 12.64 -4.92
CA ILE A 72 -12.88 11.46 -4.05
C ILE A 72 -11.80 11.73 -3.00
N PRO A 73 -12.11 11.65 -1.70
CA PRO A 73 -11.09 11.77 -0.66
C PRO A 73 -10.20 10.53 -0.76
N LEU A 74 -8.99 10.68 -1.33
CA LEU A 74 -8.11 9.53 -1.56
C LEU A 74 -7.44 9.08 -0.26
N VAL A 75 -7.04 10.01 0.59
CA VAL A 75 -6.40 9.72 1.87
C VAL A 75 -7.46 9.40 2.91
N THR A 76 -7.74 8.11 3.07
CA THR A 76 -8.67 7.58 4.08
C THR A 76 -8.03 6.44 4.86
N SER A 77 -8.56 6.15 6.04
CA SER A 77 -8.13 4.98 6.82
C SER A 77 -8.34 3.70 6.01
N GLY A 78 -7.31 2.86 5.92
CA GLY A 78 -7.38 1.54 5.30
C GLY A 78 -7.19 1.50 3.78
N ARG A 79 -7.22 2.65 3.08
CA ARG A 79 -6.92 2.69 1.66
C ARG A 79 -5.42 2.59 1.41
N TYR A 80 -5.01 1.85 0.39
CA TYR A 80 -3.65 1.83 -0.13
C TYR A 80 -3.63 1.44 -1.61
N VAL A 81 -2.54 1.80 -2.30
CA VAL A 81 -2.33 1.43 -3.70
C VAL A 81 -1.90 -0.03 -3.78
N VAL A 82 -2.65 -0.85 -4.51
CA VAL A 82 -2.30 -2.24 -4.81
C VAL A 82 -1.43 -2.29 -6.07
N LYS A 83 -1.83 -1.57 -7.12
CA LYS A 83 -1.10 -1.48 -8.38
C LYS A 83 -1.50 -0.23 -9.14
N ASN A 84 -0.61 0.30 -9.97
CA ASN A 84 -0.97 1.36 -10.91
C ASN A 84 -0.13 1.26 -12.19
N GLY A 85 -0.61 1.84 -13.28
CA GLY A 85 0.13 1.84 -14.54
C GLY A 85 -0.68 2.27 -15.77
N GLN A 86 0.04 2.43 -16.88
CA GLN A 86 -0.55 2.72 -18.18
C GLN A 86 -1.18 1.47 -18.78
N VAL A 87 -2.35 1.64 -19.38
CA VAL A 87 -3.06 0.56 -20.07
C VAL A 87 -3.63 1.07 -21.40
N LEU A 88 -3.73 0.18 -22.38
CA LEU A 88 -4.45 0.43 -23.63
C LEU A 88 -5.84 -0.21 -23.49
N GLN A 89 -6.89 0.60 -23.37
CA GLN A 89 -8.25 0.08 -23.40
C GLN A 89 -8.68 -0.12 -24.85
N ILE A 90 -9.07 -1.35 -25.19
CA ILE A 90 -9.77 -1.69 -26.43
C ILE A 90 -11.26 -1.73 -26.12
N TYR A 91 -12.08 -1.02 -26.90
CA TYR A 91 -13.53 -0.99 -26.71
C TYR A 91 -14.27 -0.95 -28.05
N GLU A 92 -15.45 -1.56 -28.08
CA GLU A 92 -16.33 -1.57 -29.24
C GLU A 92 -17.40 -0.50 -29.11
N ARG A 93 -17.63 0.26 -30.18
CA ARG A 93 -18.79 1.15 -30.26
C ARG A 93 -19.83 0.46 -31.13
N ARG A 94 -20.97 0.06 -30.55
CA ARG A 94 -22.15 -0.33 -31.33
C ARG A 94 -22.60 0.90 -32.11
N ALA A 95 -22.33 0.93 -33.42
CA ALA A 95 -22.98 1.87 -34.30
C ALA A 95 -24.47 1.50 -34.36
N LYS A 96 -25.37 2.48 -34.28
CA LYS A 96 -26.78 2.27 -34.62
C LYS A 96 -26.84 2.07 -36.14
N GLY A 97 -26.68 0.82 -36.60
CA GLY A 97 -26.71 0.43 -38.01
C GLY A 97 -26.03 -0.92 -38.27
N LEU A 98 -26.53 -1.66 -39.26
CA LEU A 98 -26.14 -3.04 -39.60
C LEU A 98 -24.71 -3.21 -40.14
N LEU A 99 -23.82 -2.22 -40.06
CA LEU A 99 -22.51 -2.27 -40.71
C LEU A 99 -21.37 -1.87 -39.76
N GLN A 100 -20.59 -2.89 -39.45
CA GLN A 100 -19.22 -2.92 -38.90
C GLN A 100 -18.98 -2.31 -37.50
N THR A 101 -18.76 -3.20 -36.52
CA THR A 101 -18.14 -2.92 -35.23
C THR A 101 -16.67 -2.53 -35.43
N LYS A 102 -16.36 -1.23 -35.49
CA LYS A 102 -14.97 -0.75 -35.44
C LYS A 102 -14.46 -0.77 -34.00
N GLN A 103 -13.44 -1.60 -33.73
CA GLN A 103 -12.69 -1.58 -32.49
C GLN A 103 -11.91 -0.26 -32.37
N LYS A 104 -12.05 0.40 -31.22
CA LYS A 104 -11.29 1.62 -30.90
C LYS A 104 -10.38 1.36 -29.72
N THR A 105 -9.27 2.08 -29.68
CA THR A 105 -8.31 2.01 -28.59
C THR A 105 -8.12 3.38 -27.95
N ARG A 106 -7.85 3.41 -26.65
CA ARG A 106 -7.45 4.64 -25.94
C ARG A 106 -6.46 4.35 -24.82
N ASN A 107 -5.46 5.21 -24.68
CA ASN A 107 -4.49 5.14 -23.59
C ASN A 107 -5.10 5.69 -22.29
N LEU A 108 -5.05 4.89 -21.24
CA LEU A 108 -5.50 5.21 -19.90
C LEU A 108 -4.40 4.97 -18.87
N TYR A 109 -4.62 5.47 -17.67
CA TYR A 109 -3.82 5.16 -16.50
C TYR A 109 -4.76 4.63 -15.42
N LEU A 110 -4.45 3.48 -14.84
CA LEU A 110 -5.24 2.88 -13.77
C LEU A 110 -4.53 3.03 -12.44
N PHE A 111 -5.29 3.35 -11.40
CA PHE A 111 -4.88 3.19 -10.01
C PHE A 111 -5.82 2.19 -9.36
N LEU A 112 -5.31 1.00 -9.06
CA LEU A 112 -6.00 0.00 -8.27
C LEU A 112 -5.67 0.27 -6.80
N PHE A 113 -6.65 0.78 -6.07
CA PHE A 113 -6.62 0.86 -4.61
C PHE A 113 -7.23 -0.41 -4.00
N SER A 114 -7.06 -0.59 -2.70
CA SER A 114 -7.59 -1.73 -1.95
C SER A 114 -9.11 -1.87 -1.98
N ASP A 115 -9.84 -0.79 -2.21
CA ASP A 115 -11.30 -0.70 -2.16
C ASP A 115 -11.94 -0.14 -3.44
N MET A 116 -11.14 0.36 -4.38
CA MET A 116 -11.64 1.07 -5.57
C MET A 116 -10.64 1.00 -6.73
N LEU A 117 -11.16 1.04 -7.96
CA LEU A 117 -10.38 1.26 -9.17
C LEU A 117 -10.64 2.68 -9.70
N LEU A 118 -9.59 3.51 -9.77
CA LEU A 118 -9.66 4.83 -10.41
C LEU A 118 -9.09 4.76 -11.83
N ILE A 119 -9.86 5.28 -12.77
CA ILE A 119 -9.47 5.38 -14.18
C ILE A 119 -9.15 6.84 -14.48
N ALA A 120 -7.91 7.09 -14.91
CA ALA A 120 -7.43 8.42 -15.28
C ALA A 120 -6.92 8.43 -16.73
N LYS A 121 -6.76 9.65 -17.27
CA LYS A 121 -6.05 9.88 -18.53
C LYS A 121 -4.82 10.71 -18.23
N LYS A 122 -3.64 10.27 -18.69
CA LYS A 122 -2.42 11.07 -18.57
C LYS A 122 -2.62 12.40 -19.32
N ARG A 123 -2.37 13.53 -18.65
CA ARG A 123 -2.27 14.83 -19.32
C ARG A 123 -1.00 14.77 -20.16
N VAL A 124 -1.17 14.77 -21.48
CA VAL A 124 -0.09 15.04 -22.44
C VAL A 124 0.15 16.54 -22.42
#